data_AF-A0A6C0KA20-F1
#
_entry.id   AF-A0A6C0KA20-F1
#
_cell.length_a   1.000
_cell.length_b   1.000
_cell.length_c   1.000
_cell.angle_alpha   90.00
_cell.angle_beta   90.00
_cell.angle_gamma   90.00
#
_symmetry.space_group_name_H-M   'P 1'
#
loop_
_entity.id
_entity.type
_entity.pdbx_description
1 polymer ?
#
loop_
_entity_poly.entity_id
_entity_poly.type
_entity_poly.pdbx_seq_one_letter_code
_entity_poly.pdbx_strand_id
1 'polypeptide(L)'
;MNDFVTIVVLALMMLVLDAPWLYLNSGWVQDFVSDIQGGRSMQLRPWAGVPVYLALGYLVTQAKSAPRAFLLGLCTYAVYDFTQLFTFDKYPFEFAIADTLWGGTLMAVTWSIATRFELL
;
A
#
# COMPACT_ATOMS: atom_id res chain seq x y z
N MET A 1 10.03 17.37 14.04
CA MET A 1 10.82 16.11 14.05
C MET A 1 11.86 16.18 12.95
N ASN A 2 12.92 15.36 12.98
CA ASN A 2 13.74 15.22 11.78
C ASN A 2 13.01 14.37 10.73
N ASP A 3 13.39 14.51 9.46
CA ASP A 3 12.70 13.87 8.34
C ASP A 3 12.64 12.35 8.48
N PHE A 4 13.71 11.74 8.99
CA PHE A 4 13.78 10.29 9.20
C PHE A 4 12.70 9.81 10.19
N VAL A 5 12.57 10.47 11.35
CA VAL A 5 11.55 10.12 12.35
C VAL A 5 10.15 10.34 11.77
N THR A 6 9.94 11.40 10.99
CA THR A 6 8.66 11.65 10.31
C THR A 6 8.31 10.49 9.37
N ILE A 7 9.25 10.04 8.53
CA ILE A 7 9.03 8.90 7.62
C ILE A 7 8.66 7.64 8.38
N VAL A 8 9.36 7.32 9.48
CA VAL A 8 9.07 6.13 10.28
C VAL A 8 7.69 6.22 10.92
N VAL A 9 7.32 7.37 11.47
CA VAL A 9 5.98 7.56 12.05
C VAL A 9 4.90 7.41 10.99
N LEU A 10 5.08 7.96 9.80
CA LEU A 10 4.13 7.82 8.69
C LEU A 10 4.05 6.38 8.19
N ALA A 11 5.16 5.66 8.10
CA ALA A 11 5.19 4.25 7.72
C ALA A 11 4.37 3.39 8.70
N LEU A 12 4.53 3.62 10.00
CA LEU A 12 3.75 2.93 11.04
C LEU A 12 2.27 3.32 11.00
N MET A 13 1.97 4.61 10.81
CA MET A 13 0.59 5.10 10.66
C MET A 13 -0.10 4.44 9.45
N MET A 14 0.57 4.37 8.30
CA MET A 14 0.05 3.70 7.12
C MET A 14 -0.23 2.22 7.39
N LEU A 15 0.70 1.49 8.00
CA LEU A 15 0.50 0.08 8.33
C LEU A 15 -0.74 -0.15 9.21
N VAL A 16 -0.96 0.72 10.21
CA VAL A 16 -2.16 0.65 11.08
C VAL A 16 -3.44 0.93 10.29
N LEU A 17 -3.42 1.95 9.42
CA LEU A 17 -4.57 2.31 8.58
C LEU A 17 -4.86 1.27 7.50
N ASP A 18 -3.84 0.55 7.04
CA ASP A 18 -3.90 -0.49 6.01
C ASP A 18 -4.31 -1.87 6.55
N ALA A 19 -4.10 -2.11 7.86
CA ALA A 19 -4.42 -3.38 8.50
C ALA A 19 -5.85 -3.90 8.24
N PRO A 20 -6.92 -3.07 8.22
CA PRO A 20 -8.25 -3.53 7.85
C PRO A 20 -8.32 -4.09 6.42
N TRP A 21 -7.70 -3.42 5.45
CA TRP A 21 -7.67 -3.87 4.05
C TRP A 21 -6.91 -5.18 3.91
N LEU A 22 -5.73 -5.29 4.54
CA LEU A 22 -4.94 -6.52 4.55
C LEU A 22 -5.70 -7.68 5.17
N TYR A 23 -6.39 -7.45 6.30
CA TYR A 23 -7.15 -8.48 6.99
C TYR A 23 -8.33 -8.97 6.13
N LEU A 24 -9.14 -8.05 5.63
CA LEU A 24 -10.35 -8.36 4.85
C LEU A 24 -10.04 -9.07 3.53
N ASN A 25 -8.92 -8.72 2.88
CA ASN A 25 -8.53 -9.32 1.60
C ASN A 25 -7.55 -10.49 1.73
N SER A 26 -7.10 -10.84 2.94
CA SER A 26 -6.07 -11.86 3.16
C SER A 26 -6.43 -13.22 2.55
N GLY A 27 -7.70 -13.64 2.60
CA GLY A 27 -8.17 -14.87 1.97
C GLY A 27 -8.09 -14.80 0.44
N TRP A 28 -8.62 -13.72 -0.15
CA TRP A 28 -8.58 -13.50 -1.59
C TRP A 28 -7.15 -13.51 -2.13
N VAL A 29 -6.23 -12.80 -1.45
CA VAL A 29 -4.80 -12.78 -1.80
C VAL A 29 -4.17 -14.16 -1.69
N GLN A 30 -4.45 -14.91 -0.61
CA GLN A 30 -3.93 -16.28 -0.45
C GLN A 30 -4.37 -17.20 -1.58
N ASP A 31 -5.63 -17.10 -2.01
CA ASP A 31 -6.19 -17.95 -3.06
C ASP A 31 -5.50 -17.70 -4.40
N PHE A 32 -5.49 -16.45 -4.90
CA PHE A 32 -4.89 -16.18 -6.20
C PHE A 32 -3.36 -16.28 -6.18
N VAL A 33 -2.69 -16.00 -5.06
CA VAL A 33 -1.24 -16.22 -4.93
C VAL A 33 -0.93 -17.72 -4.96
N SER A 34 -1.73 -18.55 -4.30
CA SER A 34 -1.58 -20.01 -4.37
C SER A 34 -1.73 -20.52 -5.80
N ASP A 35 -2.71 -20.01 -6.54
CA ASP A 35 -2.91 -20.34 -7.96
C ASP A 35 -1.70 -19.95 -8.82
N ILE A 36 -1.17 -18.73 -8.64
CA ILE A 36 0.06 -18.26 -9.31
C ILE A 36 1.26 -19.16 -8.96
N GLN A 37 1.34 -19.63 -7.71
CA GLN A 37 2.47 -20.44 -7.23
C GLN A 37 2.35 -21.94 -7.50
N GLY A 38 1.32 -22.38 -8.25
CA GLY A 38 1.08 -23.78 -8.59
C GLY A 38 0.55 -24.61 -7.41
N GLY A 39 -0.33 -24.02 -6.60
CA GLY A 39 -0.97 -24.66 -5.44
C GLY A 39 -0.13 -24.66 -4.16
N ARG A 40 0.97 -23.89 -4.12
CA ARG A 40 1.78 -23.72 -2.90
C ARG A 40 1.20 -22.62 -2.03
N SER A 41 1.16 -22.87 -0.73
CA SER A 41 0.74 -21.86 0.25
C SER A 41 1.64 -20.62 0.21
N MET A 42 1.02 -19.44 0.26
CA MET A 42 1.71 -18.16 0.39
C MET A 42 2.59 -18.14 1.65
N GLN A 43 3.85 -17.73 1.51
CA GLN A 43 4.77 -17.56 2.64
C GLN A 43 5.01 -16.08 2.91
N LEU A 44 4.52 -15.61 4.06
CA LEU A 44 4.73 -14.23 4.49
C LEU A 44 6.22 -13.98 4.80
N ARG A 45 6.74 -12.87 4.27
CA ARG A 45 8.11 -12.40 4.51
C ARG A 45 8.06 -10.98 5.07
N PRO A 46 7.80 -10.80 6.39
CA PRO A 46 7.62 -9.47 6.96
C PRO A 46 8.78 -8.50 6.71
N TRP A 47 10.01 -9.03 6.65
CA TRP A 47 11.20 -8.23 6.33
C TRP A 47 11.11 -7.53 4.97
N ALA A 48 10.39 -8.09 3.99
CA ALA A 48 10.18 -7.50 2.68
C ALA A 48 9.08 -6.41 2.70
N GLY A 49 8.16 -6.46 3.67
CA GLY A 49 7.14 -5.42 3.87
C GLY A 49 7.68 -4.14 4.51
N VAL A 50 8.72 -4.25 5.35
CA VAL A 50 9.36 -3.09 6.00
C VAL A 50 9.80 -2.01 4.99
N PRO A 51 10.59 -2.31 3.94
CA PRO A 51 10.98 -1.29 2.96
C PRO A 51 9.79 -0.72 2.18
N VAL A 52 8.70 -1.49 1.99
CA VAL A 52 7.48 -1.00 1.31
C VAL A 52 6.86 0.15 2.11
N TYR A 53 6.61 -0.04 3.41
CA TYR A 53 6.01 1.02 4.22
C TYR A 53 6.95 2.22 4.44
N LEU A 54 8.27 2.00 4.49
CA LEU A 54 9.22 3.12 4.54
C LEU A 54 9.19 3.95 3.25
N ALA A 55 9.13 3.29 2.09
CA ALA A 55 8.99 3.98 0.80
C ALA A 55 7.67 4.75 0.73
N LEU A 56 6.56 4.14 1.14
CA LEU A 56 5.25 4.80 1.20
C LEU A 56 5.25 5.98 2.19
N GLY A 57 5.82 5.82 3.38
CA GLY A 57 5.96 6.88 4.37
C GLY A 57 6.75 8.07 3.82
N TYR A 58 7.84 7.83 3.09
CA TYR A 58 8.55 8.88 2.36
C TYR A 58 7.67 9.54 1.30
N LEU A 59 6.95 8.78 0.47
CA LEU A 59 6.08 9.34 -0.56
C LEU A 59 4.99 10.25 0.04
N VAL A 60 4.44 9.92 1.21
CA VAL A 60 3.49 10.80 1.92
C VAL A 60 4.11 12.17 2.22
N THR A 61 5.39 12.23 2.65
CA THR A 61 6.08 13.51 2.91
C THR A 61 6.23 14.38 1.66
N GLN A 62 6.18 13.79 0.47
CA GLN A 62 6.31 14.52 -0.81
C GLN A 62 4.98 15.09 -1.30
N ALA A 63 3.86 14.68 -0.69
CA ALA A 63 2.54 15.16 -1.08
C ALA A 63 2.22 16.54 -0.47
N LYS A 64 1.64 17.42 -1.29
CA LYS A 64 1.33 18.81 -0.92
C LYS A 64 -0.14 19.03 -0.50
N SER A 65 -0.99 18.04 -0.71
CA SER A 65 -2.42 18.07 -0.39
C SER A 65 -3.00 16.67 -0.43
N ALA A 66 -4.14 16.44 0.22
CA ALA A 66 -4.82 15.14 0.20
C ALA A 66 -5.13 14.64 -1.23
N PRO A 67 -5.61 15.46 -2.19
CA PRO A 67 -5.77 14.99 -3.58
C PRO A 67 -4.46 14.62 -4.27
N ARG A 68 -3.35 15.32 -3.96
CA ARG A 68 -2.02 14.97 -4.48
C ARG A 68 -1.52 13.66 -3.87
N ALA A 69 -1.76 13.44 -2.58
CA ALA A 69 -1.45 12.18 -1.89
C ALA A 69 -2.28 11.03 -2.47
N PHE A 70 -3.56 11.26 -2.76
CA PHE A 70 -4.42 10.29 -3.43
C PHE A 70 -3.84 9.84 -4.77
N LEU A 71 -3.49 10.79 -5.64
CA LEU A 71 -2.90 10.47 -6.95
C LEU A 71 -1.55 9.78 -6.83
N LEU A 72 -0.74 10.14 -5.82
CA LEU A 72 0.54 9.51 -5.58
C LEU A 72 0.36 8.03 -5.21
N GLY A 73 -0.54 7.72 -4.27
CA GLY A 73 -0.85 6.35 -3.88
C GLY A 73 -1.50 5.54 -5.00
N LEU A 74 -2.44 6.16 -5.71
CA LEU A 74 -3.10 5.56 -6.87
C LEU A 74 -2.07 5.16 -7.93
N CYS A 75 -1.13 6.04 -8.28
CA CYS A 75 -0.09 5.71 -9.25
C CYS A 75 0.88 4.64 -8.74
N THR A 76 1.27 4.67 -7.45
CA THR A 76 2.18 3.67 -6.89
C THR A 76 1.56 2.26 -6.93
N TYR A 77 0.31 2.13 -6.49
CA TYR A 77 -0.38 0.84 -6.51
C TYR A 77 -0.74 0.42 -7.94
N ALA A 78 -1.18 1.34 -8.80
CA ALA A 78 -1.39 1.03 -10.22
C ALA A 78 -0.13 0.47 -10.89
N VAL A 79 1.05 1.06 -10.65
CA VAL A 79 2.31 0.53 -11.19
C VAL A 79 2.55 -0.89 -10.69
N TYR A 80 2.34 -1.17 -9.41
CA TYR A 80 2.52 -2.50 -8.86
C TYR A 80 1.48 -3.50 -9.43
N ASP A 81 0.20 -3.26 -9.20
CA ASP A 81 -0.89 -4.17 -9.58
C ASP A 81 -0.97 -4.44 -11.07
N PHE A 82 -0.79 -3.43 -11.92
CA PHE A 82 -0.84 -3.64 -13.36
C PHE A 82 0.43 -4.29 -13.90
N THR A 83 1.57 -4.16 -13.21
CA THR A 83 2.75 -5.00 -13.50
C THR A 83 2.46 -6.47 -13.17
N GLN A 84 1.74 -6.75 -12.08
CA GLN A 84 1.33 -8.11 -11.73
C GLN A 84 0.34 -8.67 -12.76
N LEU A 85 -0.67 -7.91 -13.18
CA LEU A 85 -1.57 -8.30 -14.27
C LEU A 85 -0.84 -8.57 -15.58
N PHE A 86 0.18 -7.77 -15.90
CA PHE A 86 1.00 -8.00 -17.09
C PHE A 86 1.83 -9.29 -16.98
N THR A 87 2.27 -9.64 -15.76
CA THR A 87 3.20 -10.76 -15.52
C THR A 87 2.49 -12.09 -15.30
N PHE A 88 1.33 -12.09 -14.63
CA PHE A 88 0.65 -13.28 -14.14
C PHE A 88 -0.75 -13.38 -14.73
N ASP A 89 -1.02 -14.50 -15.41
CA ASP A 89 -2.33 -14.85 -15.99
C ASP A 89 -3.43 -15.07 -14.95
N LYS A 90 -3.04 -15.38 -13.70
CA LYS A 90 -3.96 -15.63 -12.58
C LYS A 90 -4.13 -14.44 -11.63
N TYR A 91 -3.52 -13.30 -11.88
CA TYR A 91 -3.75 -12.11 -11.04
C TYR A 91 -5.12 -11.50 -11.35
N PRO A 92 -6.02 -11.30 -10.36
CA PRO A 92 -7.37 -10.84 -10.63
C PRO A 92 -7.41 -9.35 -10.97
N PHE A 93 -8.08 -9.01 -12.09
CA PHE A 93 -8.25 -7.62 -12.53
C PHE A 93 -9.04 -6.80 -11.51
N GLU A 94 -10.06 -7.37 -10.90
CA GLU A 94 -10.88 -6.73 -9.88
C GLU A 94 -10.08 -6.35 -8.64
N PHE A 95 -9.14 -7.21 -8.24
CA PHE A 95 -8.23 -6.92 -7.13
C PHE A 95 -7.28 -5.79 -7.48
N ALA A 96 -6.68 -5.81 -8.68
CA ALA A 96 -5.80 -4.75 -9.14
C ALA A 96 -6.47 -3.35 -9.10
N ILE A 97 -7.73 -3.27 -9.54
CA ILE A 97 -8.50 -2.02 -9.48
C ILE A 97 -8.78 -1.62 -8.02
N ALA A 98 -9.22 -2.57 -7.20
CA ALA A 98 -9.58 -2.29 -5.82
C ALA A 98 -8.37 -1.85 -4.98
N ASP A 99 -7.23 -2.53 -5.13
CA ASP A 99 -5.98 -2.21 -4.43
C ASP A 99 -5.37 -0.89 -4.93
N THR A 100 -5.49 -0.59 -6.22
CA THR A 100 -5.13 0.74 -6.77
C THR A 100 -5.93 1.88 -6.14
N LEU A 101 -7.25 1.72 -6.04
CA LEU A 101 -8.12 2.72 -5.40
C LEU A 101 -7.86 2.81 -3.90
N TRP A 102 -7.58 1.68 -3.26
CA TRP A 102 -7.22 1.64 -1.85
C TRP A 102 -5.90 2.35 -1.59
N GLY A 103 -4.85 2.11 -2.39
CA GLY A 103 -3.56 2.79 -2.26
C GLY A 103 -3.68 4.31 -2.33
N GLY A 104 -4.49 4.83 -3.25
CA GLY A 104 -4.82 6.25 -3.30
C GLY A 104 -5.55 6.72 -2.03
N THR A 105 -6.57 5.99 -1.61
CA THR A 105 -7.36 6.31 -0.40
C THR A 105 -6.48 6.32 0.85
N LEU A 106 -5.67 5.29 1.03
CA LEU A 106 -4.74 5.11 2.13
C LEU A 106 -3.76 6.28 2.24
N MET A 107 -3.15 6.68 1.12
CA MET A 107 -2.23 7.83 1.13
C MET A 107 -2.94 9.16 1.42
N ALA A 108 -4.15 9.36 0.89
CA ALA A 108 -4.93 10.57 1.16
C ALA A 108 -5.36 10.68 2.63
N VAL A 109 -5.82 9.57 3.21
CA VAL A 109 -6.21 9.49 4.64
C VAL A 109 -5.00 9.69 5.53
N THR A 110 -3.88 9.02 5.24
CA THR A 110 -2.63 9.18 6.00
C THR A 110 -2.16 10.62 5.99
N TRP A 111 -2.10 11.26 4.81
CA TRP A 111 -1.72 12.67 4.70
C TRP A 111 -2.64 13.57 5.52
N SER A 112 -3.96 13.35 5.42
CA SER A 112 -4.96 14.18 6.13
C SER A 112 -4.83 14.07 7.65
N ILE A 113 -4.59 12.87 8.16
CA ILE A 113 -4.35 12.62 9.59
C ILE A 113 -3.02 13.26 10.00
N ALA A 114 -1.94 13.00 9.25
CA ALA A 114 -0.62 13.52 9.56
C ALA A 114 -0.57 15.05 9.65
N THR A 115 -1.19 15.75 8.70
CA THR A 115 -1.32 17.22 8.72
C THR A 115 -2.10 17.71 9.94
N ARG A 116 -3.16 16.99 10.34
CA ARG A 116 -3.97 17.35 11.52
C ARG A 116 -3.20 17.21 12.84
N PHE A 117 -2.20 16.34 12.89
CA PHE A 117 -1.30 16.15 14.03
C PHE A 117 0.03 16.89 13.89
N GLU A 118 0.15 17.82 12.92
CA GLU A 118 1.35 18.64 12.69
C GLU A 118 2.62 17.80 12.46
N LEU A 119 2.46 16.63 11.81
CA LEU A 119 3.57 15.74 11.45
C LEU A 119 4.20 16.08 10.08
N LEU A 120 3.48 16.84 9.25
CA LEU A 120 3.82 17.27 7.89
C LEU A 120 3.76 18.79 7.78
#